data_AF-A0A2E8YI77-F1
#
_entry.id   AF-A0A2E8YI77-F1
#
_cell.length_a   1.000
_cell.length_b   1.000
_cell.length_c   1.000
_cell.angle_alpha   90.00
_cell.angle_beta   90.00
_cell.angle_gamma   90.00
#
_symmetry.space_group_name_H-M   'P 1'
#
loop_
_entity.id
_entity.type
_entity.pdbx_description
1 polymer ?
#
loop_
_entity_poly.entity_id
_entity_poly.type
_entity_poly.pdbx_seq_one_letter_code
_entity_poly.pdbx_strand_id
1 'polypeptide(L)'
;MKASAGPCPAMPEAPRQRLPREAYLSDSWLACEHEHLFGRQWALAGVEADLPNPGDYVTLNVGNYPLMALRDGEGRLRAFHNLCRHRGTELLEGNGNLDAKNIVCPYHRWTYELDGTAESGAAQEAVFCRFRLGFDAPVRSRCRQLQGAGVRASRR
;
A
#
# COMPACT_ATOMS: atom_id res chain seq x y z
N MET A 1 23.18 5.07 5.47
CA MET A 1 23.28 6.51 5.13
C MET A 1 21.99 6.88 4.42
N LYS A 2 21.08 7.62 5.05
CA LYS A 2 19.93 8.19 4.33
C LYS A 2 20.45 9.41 3.60
N ALA A 3 20.56 9.34 2.27
CA ALA A 3 20.64 10.57 1.50
C ALA A 3 19.29 11.26 1.70
N SER A 4 19.26 12.30 2.54
CA SER A 4 18.16 13.26 2.46
C SER A 4 18.18 13.75 1.03
N ALA A 5 17.07 13.59 0.29
CA ALA A 5 16.96 14.21 -1.01
C ALA A 5 17.31 15.69 -0.81
N GLY A 6 18.13 16.24 -1.71
CA GLY A 6 18.39 17.67 -1.71
C GLY A 6 17.07 18.45 -1.71
N PRO A 7 17.07 19.74 -1.35
CA PRO A 7 15.84 20.52 -1.31
C PRO A 7 15.08 20.36 -2.63
N CYS A 8 13.78 20.09 -2.53
CA CYS A 8 12.91 19.97 -3.69
C CYS A 8 13.12 21.18 -4.62
N PRO A 9 13.25 20.94 -5.93
CA PRO A 9 13.41 22.03 -6.89
C PRO A 9 12.27 23.02 -6.76
N ALA A 10 12.61 24.32 -6.84
CA ALA A 10 11.63 25.38 -6.69
C ALA A 10 10.62 25.34 -7.85
N MET A 11 9.34 25.49 -7.52
CA MET A 11 8.29 25.70 -8.52
C MET A 11 8.56 27.03 -9.25
N PRO A 12 8.54 27.08 -10.59
CA PRO A 12 8.70 28.33 -11.31
C PRO A 12 7.50 29.26 -11.04
N GLU A 13 7.74 30.56 -10.91
CA GLU A 13 6.72 31.60 -10.64
C GLU A 13 5.79 31.90 -11.84
N ALA A 14 5.69 30.99 -12.81
CA ALA A 14 4.94 31.22 -14.03
C ALA A 14 3.42 31.21 -13.77
N PRO A 15 2.67 32.16 -14.34
CA PRO A 15 1.22 32.24 -14.14
C PRO A 15 0.55 31.05 -14.84
N ARG A 16 0.13 30.07 -14.04
CA ARG A 16 -0.90 29.05 -14.31
C ARG A 16 -0.87 28.45 -15.72
N GLN A 17 -0.30 27.23 -15.82
CA GLN A 17 -1.05 26.01 -16.23
C GLN A 17 -0.17 24.81 -16.60
N ARG A 18 1.16 24.91 -16.61
CA ARG A 18 2.01 23.78 -16.97
C ARG A 18 3.15 23.63 -15.98
N LEU A 19 3.43 22.37 -15.63
CA LEU A 19 4.65 22.04 -14.90
C LEU A 19 5.86 22.38 -15.80
N PRO A 20 6.99 22.79 -15.20
CA PRO A 20 8.24 22.98 -15.93
C PRO A 20 8.64 21.68 -16.63
N ARG A 21 9.44 21.79 -17.71
CA ARG A 21 9.98 20.63 -18.43
C ARG A 21 10.73 19.68 -17.49
N GLU A 22 11.44 20.25 -16.52
CA GLU A 22 12.27 19.57 -15.54
C GLU A 22 11.44 18.62 -14.66
N ALA A 23 10.17 18.93 -14.39
CA ALA A 23 9.28 18.06 -13.62
C ALA A 23 9.10 16.67 -14.24
N TYR A 24 9.30 16.54 -15.55
CA TYR A 24 9.15 15.27 -16.27
C TYR A 24 10.47 14.53 -16.52
N LEU A 25 11.61 15.21 -16.35
CA LEU A 25 12.91 14.71 -16.85
C LEU A 25 14.01 14.71 -15.80
N SER A 26 13.81 15.40 -14.67
CA SER A 26 14.85 15.61 -13.68
C SER A 26 14.76 14.61 -12.53
N ASP A 27 15.88 13.97 -12.23
CA ASP A 27 15.99 13.05 -11.09
C ASP A 27 15.73 13.74 -9.74
N SER A 28 16.03 15.04 -9.61
CA SER A 28 15.78 15.78 -8.37
C SER A 28 14.29 16.06 -8.15
N TRP A 29 13.53 16.27 -9.22
CA TRP A 29 12.06 16.33 -9.15
C TRP A 29 11.49 14.97 -8.77
N LEU A 30 11.91 13.90 -9.43
CA LEU A 30 11.46 12.55 -9.12
C LEU A 30 11.74 12.16 -7.66
N ALA A 31 12.94 12.45 -7.16
CA ALA A 31 13.30 12.17 -5.76
C ALA A 31 12.39 12.92 -4.78
N CYS A 32 12.07 14.19 -5.07
CA CYS A 32 11.14 14.98 -4.29
C CYS A 32 9.71 14.41 -4.34
N GLU A 33 9.22 14.00 -5.51
CA GLU A 33 7.91 13.37 -5.66
C GLU A 33 7.84 12.05 -4.87
N HIS A 34 8.90 11.24 -4.89
CA HIS A 34 8.97 10.00 -4.12
C HIS A 34 8.86 10.26 -2.62
N GLU A 35 9.55 11.28 -2.10
CA GLU A 35 9.53 11.61 -0.68
C GLU A 35 8.22 12.28 -0.23
N HIS A 36 7.71 13.24 -1.01
CA HIS A 36 6.65 14.14 -0.57
C HIS A 36 5.26 13.82 -1.15
N LEU A 37 5.21 13.17 -2.31
CA LEU A 37 3.97 12.76 -2.95
C LEU A 37 3.73 11.26 -2.72
N PHE A 38 4.51 10.39 -3.36
CA PHE A 38 4.25 8.94 -3.33
C PHE A 38 4.41 8.32 -1.94
N GLY A 39 5.37 8.79 -1.14
CA GLY A 39 5.57 8.30 0.23
C GLY A 39 4.56 8.80 1.27
N ARG A 40 3.69 9.75 0.93
CA ARG A 40 2.80 10.44 1.90
C ARG A 40 1.33 10.50 1.51
N GLN A 41 1.01 10.26 0.24
CA GLN A 41 -0.36 10.33 -0.27
C GLN A 41 -1.06 8.97 -0.29
N TRP A 42 -2.37 9.03 -0.44
CA TRP A 42 -3.22 7.86 -0.64
C TRP A 42 -3.01 7.25 -2.02
N ALA A 43 -2.74 5.95 -2.08
CA ALA A 43 -2.73 5.17 -3.31
C ALA A 43 -3.93 4.21 -3.36
N LEU A 44 -4.48 4.01 -4.56
CA LEU A 44 -5.53 3.03 -4.80
C LEU A 44 -4.89 1.65 -4.99
N ALA A 45 -5.17 0.72 -4.07
CA ALA A 45 -4.64 -0.64 -4.12
C ALA A 45 -5.56 -1.64 -4.84
N GLY A 46 -6.86 -1.37 -4.89
CA GLY A 46 -7.87 -2.26 -5.46
C GLY A 46 -9.25 -1.97 -4.86
N VAL A 47 -10.22 -2.79 -5.21
CA VAL A 47 -11.55 -2.78 -4.59
C VAL A 47 -11.73 -3.97 -3.66
N GLU A 48 -12.60 -3.83 -2.64
CA GLU A 48 -12.83 -4.92 -1.69
C GLU A 48 -13.34 -6.21 -2.36
N ALA A 49 -14.06 -6.08 -3.47
CA ALA A 49 -14.53 -7.20 -4.26
C ALA A 49 -13.41 -8.02 -4.91
N ASP A 50 -12.20 -7.46 -5.04
CA ASP A 50 -11.02 -8.16 -5.55
C ASP A 50 -10.42 -9.11 -4.50
N LEU A 51 -10.77 -8.92 -3.22
CA LEU A 51 -10.26 -9.67 -2.08
C LEU A 51 -11.41 -10.27 -1.25
N PRO A 52 -12.26 -11.16 -1.81
CA PRO A 52 -13.43 -11.69 -1.12
C PRO A 52 -13.11 -12.62 0.06
N ASN A 53 -12.02 -13.39 -0.02
CA ASN A 53 -11.71 -14.48 0.92
C ASN A 53 -10.42 -14.19 1.71
N PRO A 54 -10.29 -14.75 2.93
CA PRO A 54 -9.01 -14.76 3.64
C PRO A 54 -7.88 -15.34 2.79
N GLY A 55 -6.72 -14.69 2.81
CA GLY A 55 -5.57 -15.05 2.00
C GLY A 55 -5.56 -14.43 0.60
N ASP A 56 -6.67 -13.84 0.14
CA ASP A 56 -6.65 -13.08 -1.12
C ASP A 56 -5.73 -11.88 -0.98
N TYR A 57 -4.93 -11.62 -2.01
CA TYR A 57 -3.99 -10.51 -2.05
C TYR A 57 -3.88 -9.87 -3.44
N VAL A 58 -3.40 -8.63 -3.44
CA VAL A 58 -2.99 -7.86 -4.60
C VAL A 58 -1.71 -7.11 -4.28
N THR A 59 -0.78 -7.04 -5.24
CA THR A 59 0.45 -6.25 -5.12
C THR A 59 0.37 -4.99 -5.96
N LEU A 60 1.04 -3.93 -5.49
CA LEU A 60 1.13 -2.67 -6.20
C LEU A 60 2.46 -1.97 -5.90
N ASN A 61 2.88 -1.10 -6.81
CA ASN A 61 4.02 -0.22 -6.63
C ASN A 61 3.56 1.22 -6.50
N VAL A 62 3.95 1.89 -5.42
CA VAL A 62 3.72 3.32 -5.20
C VAL A 62 5.06 4.02 -5.21
N GLY A 63 5.42 4.63 -6.34
CA GLY A 63 6.79 5.10 -6.56
C GLY A 63 7.78 3.94 -6.42
N ASN A 64 8.74 4.06 -5.50
CA ASN A 64 9.72 3.01 -5.19
C ASN A 64 9.30 2.06 -4.07
N TYR A 65 8.05 2.11 -3.62
CA TYR A 65 7.56 1.31 -2.51
C TYR A 65 6.69 0.16 -3.03
N PRO A 66 7.23 -1.07 -3.10
CA PRO A 66 6.42 -2.25 -3.36
C PRO A 66 5.56 -2.56 -2.13
N LEU A 67 4.26 -2.68 -2.37
CA LEU A 67 3.24 -2.90 -1.36
C LEU A 67 2.42 -4.13 -1.72
N MET A 68 1.89 -4.78 -0.70
CA MET A 68 0.88 -5.82 -0.83
C MET A 68 -0.31 -5.46 0.04
N ALA A 69 -1.50 -5.69 -0.49
CA ALA A 69 -2.78 -5.58 0.19
C ALA A 69 -3.42 -6.96 0.24
N LEU A 70 -3.95 -7.37 1.38
CA LEU A 70 -4.51 -8.71 1.56
C LEU A 70 -5.65 -8.74 2.58
N ARG A 71 -6.45 -9.81 2.55
CA ARG A 71 -7.43 -10.12 3.61
C ARG A 71 -6.85 -11.14 4.59
N ASP A 72 -6.84 -10.78 5.87
CA ASP A 72 -6.34 -11.67 6.93
C ASP A 72 -7.32 -12.80 7.27
N GLY A 73 -6.89 -13.72 8.14
CA GLY A 73 -7.70 -14.85 8.62
C GLY A 73 -8.96 -14.46 9.40
N GLU A 74 -9.05 -13.22 9.89
CA GLU A 74 -10.20 -12.66 10.59
C GLU A 74 -11.09 -11.83 9.66
N GLY A 75 -10.77 -11.80 8.35
CA GLY A 75 -11.51 -11.08 7.33
C GLY A 75 -11.22 -9.57 7.29
N ARG A 76 -10.16 -9.07 7.93
CA ARG A 76 -9.76 -7.66 7.89
C ARG A 76 -8.83 -7.40 6.71
N LEU A 77 -9.03 -6.28 6.03
CA LEU A 77 -8.11 -5.82 4.99
C LEU A 77 -6.87 -5.17 5.62
N ARG A 78 -5.69 -5.58 5.15
CA ARG A 78 -4.39 -5.10 5.61
C ARG A 78 -3.49 -4.78 4.44
N ALA A 79 -2.46 -3.99 4.70
CA ALA A 79 -1.41 -3.74 3.73
C ALA A 79 -0.05 -3.65 4.40
N PHE A 80 0.96 -4.11 3.68
CA PHE A 80 2.35 -4.19 4.13
C PHE A 80 3.29 -3.81 3.00
N HIS A 81 4.55 -3.53 3.33
CA HIS A 81 5.60 -3.55 2.33
C HIS A 81 5.75 -4.97 1.79
N ASN A 82 5.74 -5.13 0.47
CA ASN A 82 5.95 -6.42 -0.20
C ASN A 82 7.44 -6.78 -0.21
N LEU A 83 8.12 -6.69 0.94
CA LEU A 83 9.56 -6.91 1.09
C LEU A 83 9.83 -7.71 2.34
N CYS A 84 10.56 -8.82 2.18
CA CYS A 84 11.03 -9.64 3.28
C CYS A 84 11.98 -8.83 4.18
N ARG A 85 11.73 -8.84 5.49
CA ARG A 85 12.57 -8.19 6.50
C ARG A 85 13.98 -8.79 6.62
N HIS A 86 14.23 -9.96 6.03
CA HIS A 86 15.56 -10.57 5.99
C HIS A 86 16.54 -9.77 5.12
N ARG A 87 16.22 -9.69 3.83
CA ARG A 87 17.12 -9.20 2.76
C ARG A 87 16.38 -8.43 1.67
N GLY A 88 15.14 -8.01 1.92
CA GLY A 88 14.37 -7.21 0.98
C GLY A 88 13.94 -7.94 -0.29
N THR A 89 13.82 -9.26 -0.27
CA THR A 89 13.23 -10.00 -1.40
C THR A 89 11.73 -9.72 -1.45
N GLU A 90 11.19 -9.52 -2.65
CA GLU A 90 9.76 -9.38 -2.86
C GLU A 90 9.03 -10.67 -2.45
N LEU A 91 7.89 -10.55 -1.77
CA LEU A 91 7.21 -11.70 -1.16
C LEU A 91 6.18 -12.32 -2.09
N LEU A 92 5.39 -11.49 -2.75
CA LEU A 92 4.27 -11.87 -3.61
C LEU A 92 4.33 -11.14 -4.95
N GLU A 93 3.69 -11.69 -5.97
CA GLU A 93 3.63 -11.08 -7.30
C GLU A 93 2.19 -11.09 -7.82
N GLY A 94 1.76 -10.00 -8.46
CA GLY A 94 0.43 -9.88 -9.04
C GLY A 94 -0.70 -9.96 -8.01
N ASN A 95 -1.65 -10.86 -8.25
CA ASN A 95 -2.82 -11.08 -7.40
C ASN A 95 -3.14 -12.57 -7.32
N GLY A 96 -3.73 -12.99 -6.21
CA GLY A 96 -4.08 -14.39 -6.00
C GLY A 96 -4.58 -14.67 -4.59
N ASN A 97 -4.56 -15.95 -4.21
CA ASN A 97 -4.88 -16.40 -2.86
C ASN A 97 -3.70 -17.19 -2.27
N LEU A 98 -3.45 -17.01 -0.98
CA LEU A 98 -2.44 -17.75 -0.23
C LEU A 98 -3.02 -19.07 0.31
N ASP A 99 -2.79 -20.17 -0.42
CA ASP A 99 -3.27 -21.51 -0.05
C ASP A 99 -2.87 -21.93 1.37
N ALA A 100 -1.66 -21.55 1.80
CA ALA A 100 -1.09 -21.94 3.08
C ALA A 100 -1.46 -21.03 4.26
N LYS A 101 -2.32 -20.02 4.05
CA LYS A 101 -2.67 -18.94 5.01
C LYS A 101 -1.48 -18.14 5.55
N ASN A 102 -0.29 -18.34 5.01
CA ASN A 102 0.94 -17.69 5.45
C ASN A 102 1.68 -17.17 4.22
N ILE A 103 2.42 -16.08 4.38
CA ILE A 103 3.29 -15.52 3.35
C ILE A 103 4.68 -16.11 3.54
N VAL A 104 5.16 -16.86 2.55
CA VAL A 104 6.47 -17.52 2.61
C VAL A 104 7.42 -16.83 1.65
N CYS A 105 8.50 -16.25 2.18
CA CYS A 105 9.53 -15.63 1.36
C CYS A 105 10.19 -16.66 0.43
N PRO A 106 10.25 -16.41 -0.90
CA PRO A 106 10.78 -17.37 -1.87
C PRO A 106 12.28 -17.61 -1.71
N TYR A 107 13.00 -16.72 -1.02
CA TYR A 107 14.45 -16.83 -0.89
C TYR A 107 14.88 -17.81 0.20
N HIS A 108 14.50 -17.55 1.45
CA HIS A 108 14.95 -18.33 2.63
C HIS A 108 13.79 -18.89 3.44
N ARG A 109 12.58 -18.90 2.88
CA ARG A 109 11.37 -19.43 3.53
C ARG A 109 11.07 -18.80 4.88
N TRP A 110 11.40 -17.51 5.03
CA TRP A 110 10.93 -16.73 6.16
C TRP A 110 9.40 -16.61 6.04
N THR A 111 8.70 -17.08 7.06
CA THR A 111 7.24 -17.13 7.09
C THR A 111 6.67 -15.95 7.88
N TYR A 112 5.64 -15.33 7.31
CA TYR A 112 4.81 -14.33 7.96
C TYR A 112 3.36 -14.82 8.02
N GLU A 113 2.68 -14.53 9.11
CA GLU A 113 1.23 -14.65 9.20
C GLU A 113 0.55 -13.51 8.42
N LEU A 114 -0.74 -13.67 8.09
CA LEU A 114 -1.49 -12.63 7.34
C LEU A 114 -1.66 -11.33 8.12
N ASP A 115 -1.48 -11.34 9.43
CA ASP A 115 -1.51 -10.12 10.25
C ASP A 115 -0.17 -9.37 10.24
N GLY A 116 0.86 -9.91 9.59
CA GLY A 116 2.21 -9.37 9.48
C GLY A 116 3.17 -9.88 10.56
N THR A 117 2.70 -10.70 11.51
CA THR A 117 3.59 -11.31 12.51
C THR A 117 4.54 -12.32 11.86
N ALA A 118 5.73 -12.48 12.43
CA ALA A 118 6.74 -13.40 11.92
C ALA A 118 7.28 -14.26 13.06
N GLU A 119 7.45 -15.56 12.83
CA GLU A 119 7.91 -16.51 13.86
C GLU A 119 9.29 -16.15 14.45
N SER A 120 10.16 -15.55 13.64
CA SER A 120 11.50 -15.12 14.03
C SER A 120 11.55 -13.74 14.70
N GLY A 121 10.39 -13.13 14.98
CA GLY A 121 10.29 -11.85 15.68
C GLY A 121 10.50 -10.60 14.82
N ALA A 122 10.83 -10.71 13.52
CA ALA A 122 10.85 -9.54 12.62
C ALA A 122 9.50 -9.33 11.94
N ALA A 123 8.47 -9.11 12.76
CA ALA A 123 7.14 -8.77 12.29
C ALA A 123 7.16 -7.53 11.38
N GLN A 124 6.28 -7.50 10.39
CA GLN A 124 6.04 -6.32 9.57
C GLN A 124 5.02 -5.43 10.27
N GLU A 125 5.32 -4.14 10.35
CA GLU A 125 4.33 -3.15 10.72
C GLU A 125 3.37 -2.94 9.54
N ALA A 126 2.07 -2.87 9.84
CA ALA A 126 1.07 -2.52 8.84
C ALA A 126 1.40 -1.12 8.28
N VAL A 127 1.56 -1.04 6.96
CA VAL A 127 1.74 0.24 6.29
C VAL A 127 0.38 0.91 6.24
N PHE A 128 0.35 2.23 6.41
CA PHE A 128 -0.88 3.01 6.41
C PHE A 128 -1.55 2.97 5.04
N CYS A 129 -2.35 1.95 4.80
CA CYS A 129 -3.21 1.81 3.64
C CYS A 129 -4.66 1.89 4.12
N ARG A 130 -5.38 2.90 3.66
CA ARG A 130 -6.81 3.06 3.93
C ARG A 130 -7.47 2.85 2.61
N PHE A 131 -8.12 1.71 2.50
CA PHE A 131 -9.05 1.45 1.43
C PHE A 131 -10.15 2.51 1.48
N ARG A 132 -10.35 3.24 0.38
CA ARG A 132 -11.57 4.02 0.19
C ARG A 132 -12.58 3.14 -0.51
N LEU A 133 -13.55 2.65 0.25
CA LEU A 133 -14.81 2.13 -0.27
C LEU A 133 -15.66 3.34 -0.71
N GLY A 134 -15.80 3.54 -2.02
CA GLY A 134 -16.82 4.45 -2.57
C GLY A 134 -16.55 5.95 -2.47
N PHE A 135 -17.01 6.66 -3.50
CA PHE A 135 -17.16 8.10 -3.56
C PHE A 135 -18.31 8.51 -2.62
N ASP A 136 -18.03 8.94 -1.38
CA ASP A 136 -18.64 10.11 -0.72
C ASP A 136 -18.23 10.20 0.78
N ALA A 137 -18.21 11.42 1.32
CA ALA A 137 -17.96 11.85 2.72
C ALA A 137 -16.50 12.19 3.16
N PRO A 138 -16.34 13.19 4.08
CA PRO A 138 -15.09 13.91 4.30
C PRO A 138 -14.13 13.28 5.33
N VAL A 139 -12.88 13.68 5.14
CA VAL A 139 -11.65 13.35 5.84
C VAL A 139 -11.73 13.46 7.37
N ARG A 140 -11.46 12.35 8.06
CA ARG A 140 -10.68 12.31 9.31
C ARG A 140 -10.05 10.94 9.51
N SER A 141 -8.83 10.95 10.03
CA SER A 141 -7.85 9.88 10.25
C SER A 141 -8.37 8.63 10.98
N ARG A 142 -7.88 7.45 10.57
CA ARG A 142 -7.90 6.09 11.18
C ARG A 142 -8.16 5.03 10.12
N CYS A 143 -7.34 3.99 9.98
CA CYS A 143 -7.78 2.80 9.27
C CYS A 143 -9.08 2.31 9.94
N ARG A 144 -10.21 2.49 9.28
CA ARG A 144 -11.54 2.13 9.78
C ARG A 144 -12.11 1.22 8.71
N GLN A 145 -12.19 -0.06 9.04
CA GLN A 145 -13.11 -0.97 8.37
C GLN A 145 -14.50 -0.36 8.53
N LEU A 146 -15.06 0.19 7.46
CA LEU A 146 -16.49 0.46 7.40
C LEU A 146 -17.14 -0.91 7.25
N GLN A 147 -17.40 -1.58 8.38
CA GLN A 147 -18.33 -2.70 8.38
C GLN A 147 -19.62 -2.17 7.76
N GLY A 148 -20.03 -2.77 6.64
CA GLY A 148 -21.29 -2.45 5.99
C GLY A 148 -22.40 -2.52 7.04
N ALA A 149 -22.95 -1.36 7.41
CA ALA A 149 -24.22 -1.33 8.08
C ALA A 149 -25.20 -2.00 7.13
N GLY A 150 -25.72 -3.15 7.55
CA GLY A 150 -26.53 -4.03 6.71
C GLY A 150 -27.58 -3.24 5.93
N VAL A 151 -27.51 -3.35 4.61
CA VAL A 151 -28.64 -3.02 3.75
C VAL A 151 -29.72 -4.03 4.09
N ARG A 152 -30.60 -3.67 5.03
CA ARG A 152 -31.90 -4.33 5.13
C ARG A 152 -32.61 -4.03 3.82
N ALA A 153 -32.66 -5.01 2.94
CA ALA A 153 -33.58 -5.03 1.83
C ALA A 153 -35.00 -4.97 2.39
N SER A 154 -35.58 -3.77 2.51
CA SER A 154 -37.02 -3.64 2.68
C SER A 154 -37.63 -3.91 1.32
N ARG A 155 -38.18 -5.12 1.15
CA ARG A 155 -39.13 -5.40 0.08
C ARG A 155 -40.30 -4.41 0.20
N ARG A 156 -40.53 -3.62 -0.83
CA ARG A 156 -41.85 -3.21 -1.32
C ARG A 156 -41.79 -3.13 -2.83
#